data_AF-A0A6G3S6V9-F1
#
_entry.id   AF-A0A6G3S6V9-F1
#
_cell.length_a   1.000
_cell.length_b   1.000
_cell.length_c   1.000
_cell.angle_alpha   90.00
_cell.angle_beta   90.00
_cell.angle_gamma   90.00
#
_symmetry.space_group_name_H-M   'P 1'
#
loop_
_entity.id
_entity.type
_entity.pdbx_description
1 polymer ?
#
loop_
_entity_poly.entity_id
_entity_poly.type
_entity_poly.pdbx_seq_one_letter_code
_entity_poly.pdbx_strand_id
1 'polypeptide(L)'
;MRTDGESVRIAKDVLCAGSTAKVCLPEGPEEFAKALARRGARRPVVVGDDRALLRAVSLLHRERELSGAVLSLVPVGGAVSLARSLGVPTGTVAAARAALVGTERRLDLLVDDSDGVVLGDLCIPPVAEAAGT
;
A
#
# COMPACT_ATOMS: atom_id res chain seq x y z
N MET A 1 -10.65 -7.29 10.25
CA MET A 1 -9.20 -7.24 10.56
C MET A 1 -9.00 -6.13 11.57
N ARG A 2 -8.46 -6.42 12.76
CA ARG A 2 -8.34 -5.42 13.84
C ARG A 2 -7.03 -4.66 13.65
N THR A 3 -7.09 -3.52 12.95
CA THR A 3 -5.97 -2.59 12.85
C THR A 3 -5.61 -2.11 14.25
N ASP A 4 -4.32 -1.99 14.57
CA ASP A 4 -3.91 -1.39 15.83
C ASP A 4 -4.35 0.08 15.87
N GLY A 5 -5.49 0.32 16.52
CA GLY A 5 -6.15 1.62 16.55
C GLY A 5 -5.31 2.70 17.24
N GLU A 6 -4.32 2.33 18.06
CA GLU A 6 -3.34 3.27 18.59
C GLU A 6 -2.37 3.71 17.50
N SER A 7 -1.71 2.78 16.81
CA SER A 7 -0.82 3.10 15.69
C SER A 7 -1.52 3.92 14.60
N VAL A 8 -2.77 3.61 14.25
CA VAL A 8 -3.51 4.41 13.26
C VAL A 8 -3.70 5.86 13.74
N ARG A 9 -4.03 6.07 15.01
CA ARG A 9 -4.18 7.41 15.58
C ARG A 9 -2.85 8.16 15.56
N ILE A 10 -1.76 7.51 15.96
CA ILE A 10 -0.40 8.09 15.91
C ILE A 10 -0.03 8.50 14.48
N ALA A 11 -0.23 7.61 13.51
CA ALA A 11 0.06 7.89 12.10
C ALA A 11 -0.72 9.12 11.61
N LYS A 12 -2.03 9.15 11.88
CA LYS A 12 -2.91 10.27 11.56
C LYS A 12 -2.42 11.56 12.18
N ASP A 13 -2.07 11.56 13.47
CA ASP A 13 -1.65 12.76 14.19
C ASP A 13 -0.34 13.31 13.62
N VAL A 14 0.65 12.46 13.31
CA VAL A 14 1.90 12.88 12.67
C VAL A 14 1.66 13.45 11.27
N LEU A 15 0.85 12.78 10.44
CA LEU A 15 0.55 13.21 9.07
C LEU A 15 -0.21 14.54 9.03
N CYS A 16 -1.20 14.72 9.90
CA CYS A 16 -1.98 15.95 10.01
C CYS A 16 -1.16 17.10 10.62
N ALA A 17 -0.18 16.82 11.48
CA ALA A 17 0.72 17.84 11.98
C ALA A 17 1.71 18.33 10.90
N GLY A 18 2.11 17.46 9.97
CA GLY A 18 3.05 17.79 8.91
C GLY A 18 2.44 18.24 7.57
N SER A 19 1.11 18.13 7.40
CA SER A 19 0.45 18.44 6.13
C SER A 19 -1.06 18.67 6.29
N THR A 20 -1.67 19.37 5.32
CA THR A 20 -3.14 19.44 5.20
C THR A 20 -3.68 18.12 4.60
N ALA A 21 -3.78 17.10 5.45
CA ALA A 21 -4.24 15.78 5.06
C ALA A 21 -5.77 15.67 5.03
N LYS A 22 -6.30 14.94 4.02
CA LYS A 22 -7.68 14.46 4.01
C LYS A 22 -7.66 13.00 4.44
N VAL A 23 -8.31 12.69 5.55
CA VAL A 23 -8.35 11.32 6.11
C VAL A 23 -9.60 10.62 5.60
N CYS A 24 -9.45 9.38 5.15
CA CYS A 24 -10.55 8.50 4.76
C CYS A 24 -10.37 7.14 5.45
N LEU A 25 -11.43 6.62 6.05
CA LEU A 25 -11.46 5.27 6.63
C LEU A 25 -12.45 4.43 5.82
N PRO A 26 -12.01 3.80 4.73
CA PRO A 26 -12.89 2.95 3.93
C PRO A 26 -13.23 1.67 4.69
N GLU A 27 -14.50 1.30 4.72
CA GLU A 27 -14.97 0.07 5.38
C GLU A 27 -14.82 -1.16 4.47
N GLY A 28 -14.63 -0.94 3.17
CA GLY A 28 -14.52 -2.01 2.18
C GLY A 28 -13.71 -1.65 0.93
N PRO A 29 -13.51 -2.63 0.03
CA PRO A 29 -12.74 -2.44 -1.21
C PRO A 29 -13.29 -1.33 -2.12
N GLU A 30 -14.62 -1.24 -2.25
CA GLU A 30 -15.25 -0.21 -3.08
C GLU A 30 -15.03 1.20 -2.56
N GLU A 31 -15.19 1.39 -1.25
CA GLU A 31 -14.94 2.68 -0.61
C GLU A 31 -13.47 3.07 -0.69
N PHE A 32 -12.57 2.10 -0.57
CA PHE A 32 -11.13 2.30 -0.74
C PHE A 32 -10.82 2.80 -2.16
N ALA A 33 -11.38 2.14 -3.18
CA ALA A 33 -11.22 2.56 -4.57
C ALA A 33 -11.79 3.96 -4.81
N LYS A 34 -12.99 4.25 -4.30
CA LYS A 34 -13.61 5.60 -4.39
C LYS A 34 -12.76 6.66 -3.70
N ALA A 35 -12.20 6.37 -2.52
CA ALA A 35 -11.34 7.31 -1.79
C ALA A 35 -10.05 7.60 -2.57
N LEU A 36 -9.42 6.57 -3.14
CA LEU A 36 -8.19 6.70 -3.90
C LEU A 36 -8.41 7.42 -5.24
N ALA A 37 -9.52 7.14 -5.93
CA ALA A 37 -9.88 7.85 -7.16
C ALA A 37 -10.16 9.35 -6.92
N ARG A 38 -10.79 9.69 -5.78
CA ARG A 38 -11.11 11.07 -5.40
C ARG A 38 -9.94 11.86 -4.82
N ARG A 39 -8.72 11.32 -4.84
CA ARG A 39 -7.53 11.98 -4.25
C ARG A 39 -7.08 13.21 -5.03
N GLY A 40 -7.39 13.29 -6.33
CA GLY A 40 -6.87 14.33 -7.22
C GLY A 40 -5.34 14.31 -7.30
N ALA A 41 -4.70 15.48 -7.29
CA ALA A 41 -3.24 15.61 -7.33
C ALA A 41 -2.54 15.36 -5.97
N ARG A 42 -3.27 14.96 -4.93
CA ARG A 42 -2.70 14.70 -3.59
C ARG A 42 -1.86 13.42 -3.62
N ARG A 43 -0.74 13.41 -2.91
CA ARG A 43 0.08 12.21 -2.67
C ARG A 43 -0.66 11.25 -1.71
N PRO A 44 -1.11 10.06 -2.16
CA PRO A 44 -1.79 9.12 -1.29
C PRO A 44 -0.83 8.50 -0.26
N VAL A 45 -1.27 8.43 0.99
CA VAL A 45 -0.60 7.70 2.07
C VAL A 45 -1.52 6.57 2.52
N VAL A 46 -1.09 5.32 2.32
CA VAL A 46 -1.81 4.14 2.82
C VAL A 46 -1.35 3.87 4.24
N VAL A 47 -2.29 3.73 5.18
CA VAL A 47 -2.01 3.30 6.55
C VAL A 47 -2.61 1.91 6.73
N GLY A 48 -1.76 0.89 6.84
CA GLY A 48 -2.22 -0.50 6.84
C GLY A 48 -1.10 -1.51 6.63
N ASP A 49 -1.50 -2.76 6.38
CA ASP A 49 -0.58 -3.88 6.17
C ASP A 49 -0.20 -4.03 4.68
N ASP A 50 0.59 -5.04 4.37
CA ASP A 50 1.06 -5.34 3.01
C ASP A 50 -0.11 -5.59 2.04
N ARG A 51 -1.26 -6.09 2.52
CA ARG A 51 -2.47 -6.29 1.69
C ARG A 51 -3.12 -4.97 1.32
N ALA A 52 -3.10 -4.00 2.23
CA ALA A 52 -3.56 -2.64 1.95
C ALA A 52 -2.67 -1.97 0.89
N LEU A 53 -1.35 -2.17 0.96
CA LEU A 53 -0.42 -1.71 -0.06
C LEU A 53 -0.73 -2.36 -1.42
N LEU A 54 -0.82 -3.70 -1.48
CA LEU A 54 -1.11 -4.42 -2.71
C LEU A 54 -2.40 -3.93 -3.36
N ARG A 55 -3.47 -3.77 -2.57
CA ARG A 55 -4.75 -3.23 -3.05
C ARG A 55 -4.61 -1.83 -3.66
N ALA A 56 -3.84 -0.95 -3.03
CA ALA A 56 -3.60 0.39 -3.56
C ALA A 56 -2.85 0.35 -4.89
N VAL A 57 -1.79 -0.46 -4.98
CA VAL A 57 -0.98 -0.60 -6.19
C VAL A 57 -1.81 -1.21 -7.31
N SER A 58 -2.54 -2.30 -7.07
CA SER A 58 -3.43 -2.92 -8.06
C SER A 58 -4.46 -1.94 -8.61
N LEU A 59 -5.06 -1.11 -7.75
CA LEU A 59 -6.02 -0.09 -8.19
C LEU A 59 -5.35 0.97 -9.05
N LEU A 60 -4.21 1.54 -8.61
CA LEU A 60 -3.51 2.57 -9.38
C LEU A 60 -2.97 2.02 -10.72
N HIS A 61 -2.55 0.76 -10.75
CA HIS A 61 -2.12 0.07 -11.96
C HIS A 61 -3.24 -0.01 -12.99
N ARG A 62 -4.40 -0.52 -12.56
CA ARG A 62 -5.59 -0.67 -13.42
C ARG A 62 -6.08 0.67 -13.99
N GLU A 63 -6.01 1.74 -13.20
CA GLU A 63 -6.39 3.09 -13.65
C GLU A 63 -5.27 3.80 -14.45
N ARG A 64 -4.11 3.17 -14.66
CA ARG A 64 -2.90 3.74 -15.31
C ARG A 64 -2.31 4.96 -14.61
N GLU A 65 -2.48 5.04 -13.30
CA GLU A 65 -2.15 6.21 -12.46
C GLU A 65 -0.83 6.07 -11.70
N LEU A 66 -0.19 4.88 -11.71
CA LEU A 66 1.07 4.64 -10.99
C LEU A 66 2.23 5.52 -11.45
N SER A 67 2.27 5.90 -12.73
CA SER A 67 3.30 6.79 -13.27
C SER A 67 3.09 8.26 -12.89
N GLY A 68 1.87 8.63 -12.49
CA GLY A 68 1.45 10.01 -12.22
C GLY A 68 1.39 10.39 -10.73
N ALA A 69 1.59 9.45 -9.81
CA ALA A 69 1.44 9.72 -8.37
C ALA A 69 2.45 8.95 -7.52
N VAL A 70 3.03 9.67 -6.53
CA VAL A 70 3.87 9.04 -5.49
C VAL A 70 2.97 8.40 -4.43
N LEU A 71 3.06 7.07 -4.30
CA LEU A 71 2.41 6.31 -3.25
C LEU A 71 3.31 6.21 -2.01
N SER A 72 2.79 6.53 -0.83
CA SER A 72 3.49 6.36 0.46
C SER A 72 2.77 5.34 1.35
N LEU A 73 3.50 4.72 2.26
CA LEU A 73 2.99 3.69 3.18
C LEU A 73 3.40 3.98 4.63
N VAL A 74 2.46 3.83 5.55
CA VAL A 74 2.72 3.71 7.00
C VAL A 74 2.28 2.30 7.41
N PRO A 75 3.22 1.37 7.68
CA PRO A 75 2.90 -0.01 7.98
C PRO A 75 2.23 -0.12 9.35
N VAL A 76 0.98 -0.60 9.37
CA VAL A 76 0.21 -0.89 10.59
C VAL A 76 -0.52 -2.21 10.41
N GLY A 77 -0.28 -3.16 11.31
CA GLY A 77 -0.90 -4.49 11.27
C GLY A 77 0.14 -5.62 11.30
N GLY A 78 -0.32 -6.85 11.13
CA GLY A 78 0.51 -8.05 11.33
C GLY A 78 1.37 -8.45 10.13
N ALA A 79 1.01 -8.07 8.91
CA ALA A 79 1.75 -8.41 7.69
C ALA A 79 2.46 -7.15 7.17
N VAL A 80 3.73 -6.97 7.53
CA VAL A 80 4.54 -5.78 7.16
C VAL A 80 5.92 -6.15 6.61
N SER A 81 6.09 -7.39 6.16
CA SER A 81 7.36 -7.89 5.64
C SER A 81 7.68 -7.28 4.28
N LEU A 82 6.68 -7.08 3.43
CA LEU A 82 6.87 -6.40 2.14
C LEU A 82 7.19 -4.92 2.37
N ALA A 83 6.47 -4.22 3.26
CA ALA A 83 6.82 -2.85 3.64
C ALA A 83 8.29 -2.74 4.08
N ARG A 84 8.76 -3.68 4.91
CA ARG A 84 10.14 -3.74 5.36
C ARG A 84 11.13 -4.01 4.21
N SER A 85 10.85 -4.96 3.32
CA SER A 85 11.74 -5.29 2.20
C SER A 85 11.85 -4.12 1.20
N LEU A 86 10.79 -3.32 1.08
CA LEU A 86 10.80 -2.05 0.36
C LEU A 86 11.56 -0.94 1.10
N GLY A 87 12.12 -1.18 2.28
CA GLY A 87 12.88 -0.20 3.05
C GLY A 87 12.03 0.82 3.80
N VAL A 88 10.73 0.58 3.96
CA VAL A 88 9.86 1.44 4.77
C VAL A 88 10.20 1.23 6.25
N PRO A 89 10.37 2.31 7.05
CA PRO A 89 10.56 2.17 8.48
C PRO A 89 9.42 1.37 9.13
N THR A 90 9.74 0.42 10.00
CA THR A 90 8.71 -0.44 10.63
C THR A 90 7.98 0.25 11.78
N GLY A 91 8.52 1.35 12.31
CA GLY A 91 7.87 2.14 13.36
C GLY A 91 6.90 3.17 12.77
N THR A 92 5.68 3.20 13.29
CA THR A 92 4.58 4.06 12.83
C THR A 92 4.98 5.54 12.68
N VAL A 93 5.63 6.12 13.68
CA VAL A 93 6.06 7.53 13.65
C VAL A 93 7.14 7.77 12.59
N ALA A 94 8.13 6.88 12.51
CA ALA A 94 9.23 7.01 11.56
C ALA A 94 8.72 6.88 10.11
N ALA A 95 7.80 5.95 9.85
CA ALA A 95 7.18 5.79 8.55
C ALA A 95 6.30 6.98 8.17
N ALA A 96 5.50 7.51 9.11
CA ALA A 96 4.69 8.70 8.87
C ALA A 96 5.56 9.92 8.54
N ARG A 97 6.70 10.10 9.22
CA ARG A 97 7.68 11.13 8.85
C ARG A 97 8.28 10.89 7.47
N ALA A 98 8.64 9.65 7.14
CA ALA A 98 9.14 9.30 5.81
C ALA A 98 8.11 9.58 4.70
N ALA A 99 6.81 9.40 4.96
CA ALA A 99 5.76 9.77 4.01
C ALA A 99 5.69 11.29 3.75
N LEU A 100 5.98 12.11 4.76
CA LEU A 100 5.94 13.57 4.65
C LEU A 100 7.17 14.15 3.94
N VAL A 101 8.37 13.72 4.36
CA VAL A 101 9.63 14.37 3.97
C VAL A 101 10.64 13.42 3.30
N GLY A 102 10.29 12.14 3.15
CA GLY A 102 11.15 11.17 2.50
C GLY A 102 11.26 11.40 0.99
N THR A 103 12.26 10.75 0.40
CA THR A 103 12.52 10.82 -1.03
C THR A 103 11.72 9.77 -1.78
N GLU A 104 11.18 10.16 -2.93
CA GLU A 104 10.56 9.21 -3.84
C GLU A 104 11.61 8.27 -4.44
N ARG A 105 11.21 7.02 -4.67
CA ARG A 105 12.00 6.05 -5.43
C ARG A 105 11.10 5.43 -6.48
N ARG A 106 11.62 5.30 -7.69
CA ARG A 106 10.98 4.51 -8.74
C ARG A 106 11.28 3.04 -8.50
N LEU A 107 10.24 2.23 -8.57
CA LEU A 107 10.30 0.79 -8.43
C LEU A 107 9.58 0.19 -9.64
N ASP A 108 10.09 -0.92 -10.13
CA ASP A 108 9.44 -1.68 -11.20
C ASP A 108 8.31 -2.53 -10.62
N LEU A 109 7.29 -2.76 -11.45
CA LEU A 109 6.13 -3.56 -11.10
C LEU A 109 6.10 -4.83 -11.96
N LEU A 110 5.96 -5.98 -11.30
CA LEU A 110 5.69 -7.23 -12.00
C LEU A 110 4.18 -7.44 -12.09
N VAL A 111 3.71 -7.74 -13.31
CA VAL A 111 2.31 -8.06 -13.60
C VAL A 111 2.23 -9.41 -14.30
N ASP A 112 1.19 -10.18 -13.99
CA ASP A 112 0.86 -11.41 -14.71
C ASP A 112 0.04 -11.11 -15.99
N ASP A 113 -0.30 -12.17 -16.73
CA ASP A 113 -1.10 -12.11 -17.96
C ASP A 113 -2.58 -11.73 -17.72
N SER A 114 -3.04 -11.80 -16.47
CA SER A 114 -4.37 -11.42 -16.02
C SER A 114 -4.43 -9.98 -15.48
N ASP A 115 -3.37 -9.19 -15.68
CA ASP A 115 -3.18 -7.84 -15.11
C ASP A 115 -3.10 -7.83 -13.56
N GLY A 116 -2.81 -8.99 -12.98
CA GLY A 116 -2.58 -9.18 -11.56
C GLY A 116 -1.22 -8.64 -11.14
N VAL A 117 -1.21 -7.80 -10.10
CA VAL A 117 0.03 -7.22 -9.56
C VAL A 117 0.72 -8.19 -8.61
N VAL A 118 2.01 -8.40 -8.81
CA VAL A 118 2.88 -9.17 -7.92
C VAL A 118 3.81 -8.22 -7.15
N LEU A 119 3.72 -8.24 -5.81
CA LEU A 119 4.61 -7.49 -4.93
C LEU A 119 5.36 -8.43 -4.00
N GLY A 120 6.69 -8.30 -3.95
CA GLY A 120 7.55 -9.14 -3.12
C GLY A 120 7.88 -10.46 -3.81
N ASP A 121 7.90 -11.54 -3.03
CA ASP A 121 8.36 -12.85 -3.51
C ASP A 121 7.26 -13.53 -4.35
N LEU A 122 7.66 -14.01 -5.54
CA LEU A 122 6.84 -14.86 -6.41
C LEU A 122 7.28 -16.32 -6.25
N CYS A 123 6.32 -17.21 -5.94
CA CYS A 123 6.55 -18.65 -5.93
C CYS A 123 5.74 -19.31 -7.05
N ILE A 124 6.42 -20.05 -7.92
CA ILE A 124 5.79 -20.87 -8.96
C ILE A 124 5.80 -22.32 -8.44
N PRO A 125 4.65 -22.90 -8.08
CA PRO A 125 4.59 -24.27 -7.58
C PRO A 125 4.93 -25.26 -8.72
N PRO A 126 5.47 -26.44 -8.41
CA PRO A 126 5.68 -27.49 -9.41
C PRO A 126 4.33 -27.92 -10.01
N VAL A 127 4.32 -28.25 -11.31
CA VAL A 127 3.14 -28.84 -11.96
C VAL A 127 2.93 -30.24 -11.39
N ALA A 128 1.81 -30.46 -10.70
CA ALA A 128 1.39 -31.81 -10.35
C ALA A 128 1.01 -32.53 -11.65
N GLU A 129 1.74 -33.58 -12.03
CA GLU A 129 1.26 -34.51 -13.07
C GLU A 129 -0.09 -35.05 -12.60
N ALA A 130 -1.15 -34.71 -13.33
CA ALA A 130 -2.41 -35.41 -13.20
C ALA A 130 -2.13 -36.87 -13.53
N ALA A 131 -2.11 -37.73 -12.52
CA ALA A 131 -2.00 -39.16 -12.71
C ALA A 131 -3.15 -39.59 -13.64
N GLY A 132 -2.79 -39.89 -14.89
CA GLY A 132 -3.72 -40.42 -15.87
C GLY A 132 -4.29 -41.73 -15.36
N THR A 133 -5.61 -41.77 -15.24
CA THR A 133 -6.42 -42.99 -15.19
C THR A 133 -6.78 -43.42 -16.60
#